data_AF-A0AAD4I2L2-F1
#
_entry.id   AF-A0AAD4I2L2-F1
#
_cell.length_a   1.000
_cell.length_b   1.000
_cell.length_c   1.000
_cell.angle_alpha   90.00
_cell.angle_beta   90.00
_cell.angle_gamma   90.00
#
_symmetry.space_group_name_H-M   'P 1'
#
loop_
_entity.id
_entity.type
_entity.pdbx_description
1 polymer ?
#
loop_
_entity_poly.entity_id
_entity_poly.type
_entity_poly.pdbx_seq_one_letter_code
_entity_poly.pdbx_strand_id
1 'polypeptide(L)'
;MFNALNRFISRLDGEPVPAAKENHGAFGFQVLRNNNLQLAIEPWFDFVVGINGRMIDDSDPALFAQEVRNCAGSSVMLGLWSAKGQRTRALHIPVPADTASLGLTLQWTPISVVSNIWHVLDVPANSPADAAGLLPYSDYILGTPEGVLHGEGGLSELVEDHIGRPLRLYVYNNEYNVTPSADFLVPAQMVDAQAAPVSAPPRSKKKERPQHGAPNLMDDYFKEQEKKSRELDNAPSGRNSPLPPPPKGGPPRGGPPRAGSTPPKEQEAE
;
A
#
# COMPACT_ATOMS: atom_id res chain seq x y z
N MET A 1 -25.68 -14.77 -45.40
CA MET A 1 -24.51 -15.16 -46.21
C MET A 1 -23.22 -14.49 -45.69
N PHE A 2 -22.92 -14.61 -44.38
CA PHE A 2 -21.73 -13.97 -43.77
C PHE A 2 -21.13 -14.75 -42.57
N ASN A 3 -21.40 -16.06 -42.45
CA ASN A 3 -20.80 -16.92 -41.40
C ASN A 3 -19.97 -18.09 -41.94
N ALA A 4 -19.71 -18.12 -43.25
CA ALA A 4 -18.94 -19.18 -43.90
C ALA A 4 -17.49 -18.77 -44.25
N LEU A 5 -17.10 -17.51 -44.03
CA LEU A 5 -15.79 -17.00 -44.44
C LEU A 5 -14.70 -17.12 -43.35
N ASN A 6 -15.07 -17.12 -42.06
CA ASN A 6 -14.10 -17.26 -40.96
C ASN A 6 -13.63 -18.70 -40.70
N ARG A 7 -14.08 -19.69 -41.49
CA ARG A 7 -13.65 -21.09 -41.35
C ARG A 7 -12.71 -21.57 -42.44
N PHE A 8 -12.53 -20.78 -43.51
CA PHE A 8 -11.74 -21.21 -44.66
C PHE A 8 -10.29 -20.70 -44.63
N ILE A 9 -10.01 -19.62 -43.88
CA ILE A 9 -8.65 -19.08 -43.75
C ILE A 9 -7.84 -19.81 -42.65
N SER A 10 -8.49 -20.47 -41.67
CA SER A 10 -7.81 -21.24 -40.62
C SER A 10 -7.29 -22.63 -41.05
N ARG A 11 -7.38 -23.00 -42.33
CA ARG A 11 -7.00 -24.35 -42.83
C ARG A 11 -5.77 -24.37 -43.74
N LEU A 12 -5.11 -23.23 -43.94
CA LEU A 12 -3.90 -23.09 -44.76
C LEU A 12 -2.85 -22.25 -44.04
N ASP A 13 -2.36 -22.73 -42.89
CA ASP A 13 -0.94 -22.88 -42.54
C ASP A 13 -0.77 -23.00 -41.02
N GLY A 14 -0.23 -24.15 -40.58
CA GLY A 14 0.38 -24.36 -39.28
C GLY A 14 -0.54 -24.34 -38.06
N GLU A 15 -0.88 -25.55 -37.57
CA GLU A 15 -1.23 -25.89 -36.17
C GLU A 15 -1.48 -24.72 -35.20
N PRO A 16 -2.69 -24.58 -34.61
CA PRO A 16 -2.81 -23.78 -33.40
C PRO A 16 -2.02 -24.51 -32.30
N VAL A 17 -0.80 -24.03 -32.03
CA VAL A 17 -0.08 -24.39 -30.81
C VAL A 17 -1.09 -24.17 -29.69
N PRO A 18 -1.49 -25.21 -28.93
CA PRO A 18 -2.40 -25.02 -27.83
C PRO A 18 -1.79 -23.91 -26.98
N ALA A 19 -2.59 -22.89 -26.65
CA ALA A 19 -2.20 -21.93 -25.62
C ALA A 19 -1.92 -22.79 -24.39
N ALA A 20 -0.65 -23.15 -24.22
CA ALA A 20 -0.18 -23.82 -23.06
C ALA A 20 -0.66 -22.91 -21.94
N LYS A 21 -1.39 -23.48 -20.98
CA LYS A 21 -1.26 -22.97 -19.63
C LYS A 21 0.23 -23.08 -19.36
N GLU A 22 0.98 -22.05 -19.72
CA GLU A 22 2.37 -21.94 -19.34
C GLU A 22 2.29 -21.94 -17.83
N ASN A 23 2.61 -23.08 -17.22
CA ASN A 23 3.04 -23.13 -15.84
C ASN A 23 4.32 -22.30 -15.84
N HIS A 24 4.19 -20.98 -15.81
CA HIS A 24 5.28 -20.11 -15.48
C HIS A 24 5.79 -20.66 -14.15
N GLY A 25 7.11 -20.87 -14.05
CA GLY A 25 7.71 -21.26 -12.78
C GLY A 25 7.14 -20.36 -11.70
N ALA A 26 6.94 -20.87 -10.49
CA ALA A 26 6.38 -20.08 -9.40
C ALA A 26 7.19 -18.79 -9.13
N PHE A 27 8.39 -18.68 -9.71
CA PHE A 27 9.37 -17.63 -9.56
C PHE A 27 9.94 -17.16 -10.91
N GLY A 28 10.49 -15.95 -10.89
CA GLY A 28 11.34 -15.40 -11.93
C GLY A 28 12.18 -14.25 -11.38
N PHE A 29 13.11 -13.75 -12.18
CA PHE A 29 13.84 -12.54 -11.85
C PHE A 29 13.00 -11.31 -12.20
N GLN A 30 12.35 -10.71 -11.21
CA GLN A 30 11.63 -9.46 -11.37
C GLN A 30 12.59 -8.33 -11.75
N VAL A 31 12.23 -7.56 -12.77
CA VAL A 31 13.02 -6.40 -13.19
C VAL A 31 12.71 -5.24 -12.26
N LEU A 32 13.65 -4.82 -11.42
CA LEU A 32 13.46 -3.66 -10.52
C LEU A 32 13.80 -2.34 -11.21
N ARG A 33 14.80 -2.36 -12.11
CA ARG A 33 15.29 -1.18 -12.81
C ARG A 33 15.79 -1.54 -14.19
N ASN A 34 15.52 -0.68 -15.16
CA ASN A 34 16.03 -0.76 -16.52
C ASN A 34 16.81 0.53 -16.86
N ASN A 35 18.14 0.45 -16.95
CA ASN A 35 18.98 1.57 -17.37
C ASN A 35 19.18 1.63 -18.90
N ASN A 36 18.74 0.60 -19.63
CA ASN A 36 18.80 0.54 -21.08
C ASN A 36 17.40 0.72 -21.66
N LEU A 37 16.98 1.97 -21.83
CA LEU A 37 15.63 2.32 -22.28
C LEU A 37 15.30 1.86 -23.70
N GLN A 38 16.28 1.37 -24.47
CA GLN A 38 16.04 0.73 -25.77
C GLN A 38 15.46 -0.67 -25.61
N LEU A 39 15.64 -1.29 -24.44
CA LEU A 39 14.97 -2.54 -24.09
C LEU A 39 13.54 -2.18 -23.72
N ALA A 40 12.57 -2.70 -24.49
CA ALA A 40 11.15 -2.64 -24.18
C ALA A 40 10.81 -3.57 -22.99
N ILE A 41 11.47 -3.35 -21.87
CA ILE A 41 11.32 -4.03 -20.59
C ILE A 41 10.81 -3.00 -19.59
N GLU A 42 9.66 -3.29 -19.02
CA GLU A 42 8.99 -2.48 -18.03
C GLU A 42 9.43 -2.93 -16.63
N PRO A 43 10.13 -2.07 -15.87
CA PRO A 43 10.40 -2.35 -14.47
C PRO A 43 9.12 -2.65 -13.70
N TRP A 44 9.26 -3.43 -12.64
CA TRP A 44 8.23 -4.00 -11.79
C TRP A 44 7.31 -5.04 -12.46
N PHE A 45 6.87 -4.77 -13.68
CA PHE A 45 5.88 -5.57 -14.39
C PHE A 45 6.47 -6.77 -15.11
N ASP A 46 7.71 -6.66 -15.60
CA ASP A 46 8.36 -7.78 -16.29
C ASP A 46 9.18 -8.65 -15.33
N PHE A 47 9.08 -9.95 -15.55
CA PHE A 47 9.83 -11.00 -14.89
C PHE A 47 10.62 -11.76 -15.95
N VAL A 48 11.93 -11.90 -15.76
CA VAL A 48 12.75 -12.80 -16.56
C VAL A 48 12.53 -14.21 -16.04
N VAL A 49 11.82 -15.01 -16.83
CA VAL A 49 11.44 -16.40 -16.51
C VAL A 49 12.21 -17.40 -17.35
N GLY A 50 12.92 -16.94 -18.38
CA GLY A 50 13.73 -17.78 -19.25
C GLY A 50 14.94 -17.07 -19.84
N ILE A 51 15.95 -17.83 -20.21
CA ILE A 51 17.16 -17.37 -20.90
C ILE A 51 17.57 -18.40 -21.96
N ASN A 52 17.83 -17.94 -23.19
CA ASN A 52 18.24 -18.75 -24.35
C ASN A 52 17.35 -19.98 -24.61
N GLY A 53 16.05 -19.83 -24.40
CA GLY A 53 15.04 -20.87 -24.64
C GLY A 53 14.90 -21.88 -23.50
N ARG A 54 15.60 -21.68 -22.39
CA ARG A 54 15.47 -22.46 -21.16
C ARG A 54 14.72 -21.66 -20.11
N MET A 55 13.82 -22.31 -19.40
CA MET A 55 13.21 -21.73 -18.20
C MET A 55 14.26 -21.59 -17.11
N ILE A 56 14.15 -20.53 -16.31
CA ILE A 56 14.99 -20.32 -15.14
C ILE A 56 14.28 -20.95 -13.94
N ASP A 57 14.95 -21.91 -13.30
CA ASP A 57 14.48 -22.62 -12.11
C ASP A 57 15.43 -22.49 -10.91
N ASP A 58 16.62 -21.91 -11.12
CA ASP A 58 17.61 -21.62 -10.08
C ASP A 58 17.58 -20.14 -9.69
N SER A 59 17.61 -19.87 -8.39
CA SER A 59 17.60 -18.52 -7.82
C SER A 59 18.98 -17.87 -7.80
N ASP A 60 20.06 -18.61 -8.10
CA ASP A 60 21.43 -18.09 -8.08
C ASP A 60 21.64 -17.00 -9.14
N PRO A 61 21.80 -15.73 -8.75
CA PRO A 61 22.02 -14.64 -9.69
C PRO A 61 23.35 -14.77 -10.46
N ALA A 62 24.32 -15.52 -9.92
CA ALA A 62 25.61 -15.73 -10.58
C ALA A 62 25.47 -16.60 -11.84
N LEU A 63 24.60 -17.61 -11.82
CA LEU A 63 24.33 -18.46 -12.99
C LEU A 63 23.67 -17.65 -14.11
N PHE A 64 22.64 -16.87 -13.77
CA PHE A 64 21.99 -15.97 -14.73
C PHE A 64 22.99 -14.97 -15.32
N ALA A 65 23.77 -14.31 -14.46
CA ALA A 65 24.79 -13.35 -14.91
C ALA A 65 25.86 -14.01 -15.77
N GLN A 66 26.26 -15.25 -15.46
CA GLN A 66 27.23 -16.00 -16.25
C GLN A 66 26.69 -16.31 -17.64
N GLU A 67 25.43 -16.73 -17.76
CA GLU A 67 24.80 -17.01 -19.05
C GLU A 67 24.72 -15.75 -19.93
N VAL A 68 24.39 -14.59 -19.34
CA VAL A 68 24.47 -13.29 -20.04
C VAL A 68 25.91 -12.99 -20.49
N ARG A 69 26.91 -13.20 -19.62
CA ARG A 69 28.32 -12.98 -19.96
C ARG A 69 28.82 -13.89 -21.08
N ASN A 70 28.34 -15.13 -21.12
CA ASN A 70 28.67 -16.09 -22.20
C ASN A 70 28.19 -15.60 -23.57
N CYS A 71 27.18 -14.72 -23.62
CA CYS A 71 26.66 -14.12 -24.84
C CYS A 71 27.37 -12.81 -25.24
N ALA A 72 28.43 -12.39 -24.55
CA ALA A 72 29.15 -11.14 -24.83
C ALA A 72 29.62 -11.05 -26.30
N GLY A 73 29.30 -9.93 -26.96
CA GLY A 73 29.58 -9.72 -28.39
C GLY A 73 28.58 -10.38 -29.34
N SER A 74 27.53 -11.01 -28.81
CA SER A 74 26.42 -11.61 -29.56
C SER A 74 25.08 -11.11 -28.99
N SER A 75 24.05 -11.95 -29.01
CA SER A 75 22.73 -11.67 -28.45
C SER A 75 22.30 -12.75 -27.47
N VAL A 76 21.62 -12.33 -26.41
CA VAL A 76 20.90 -13.22 -25.47
C VAL A 76 19.41 -13.16 -25.76
N MET A 77 18.70 -14.27 -25.61
CA MET A 77 17.24 -14.29 -25.68
C MET A 77 16.67 -14.40 -24.27
N LEU A 78 15.91 -13.40 -23.82
CA LEU A 78 15.19 -13.45 -22.55
C LEU A 78 13.73 -13.84 -22.78
N GLY A 79 13.24 -14.82 -22.02
CA GLY A 79 11.81 -15.07 -21.84
C GLY A 79 11.29 -14.15 -20.76
N LEU A 80 10.45 -13.19 -21.13
CA LEU A 80 9.86 -12.19 -20.25
C LEU A 80 8.39 -12.48 -20.03
N TRP A 81 8.00 -12.71 -18.78
CA TRP A 81 6.61 -12.73 -18.39
C TRP A 81 6.18 -11.35 -17.90
N SER A 82 5.10 -10.81 -18.47
CA SER A 82 4.55 -9.51 -18.10
C SER A 82 3.35 -9.69 -17.17
N ALA A 83 3.42 -9.07 -16.00
CA ALA A 83 2.30 -8.92 -15.08
C ALA A 83 1.14 -8.16 -15.75
N LYS A 84 1.45 -7.22 -16.64
CA LYS A 84 0.44 -6.57 -17.47
C LYS A 84 -0.06 -7.55 -18.53
N GLY A 85 -1.31 -7.96 -18.40
CA GLY A 85 -1.97 -8.85 -19.34
C GLY A 85 -1.57 -10.33 -19.25
N GLN A 86 -0.66 -10.69 -18.32
CA GLN A 86 -0.26 -12.08 -18.02
C GLN A 86 0.20 -12.85 -19.26
N ARG A 87 1.17 -12.29 -19.99
CA ARG A 87 1.71 -12.86 -21.24
C ARG A 87 3.22 -12.98 -21.20
N THR A 88 3.72 -14.07 -21.78
CA THR A 88 5.14 -14.26 -22.05
C THR A 88 5.52 -13.73 -23.43
N ARG A 89 6.69 -13.12 -23.54
CA ARG A 89 7.32 -12.74 -24.81
C ARG A 89 8.81 -13.07 -24.79
N ALA A 90 9.35 -13.44 -25.94
CA ALA A 90 10.79 -13.57 -26.13
C ALA A 90 11.37 -12.23 -26.59
N LEU A 91 12.45 -11.78 -25.95
CA LEU A 91 13.17 -10.57 -26.32
C LEU A 91 14.63 -10.92 -26.63
N HIS A 92 15.06 -10.63 -27.85
CA HIS A 92 16.47 -10.75 -28.25
C HIS A 92 17.20 -9.45 -27.94
N ILE A 93 18.24 -9.54 -27.12
CA ILE A 93 18.99 -8.39 -26.62
C ILE A 93 20.46 -8.53 -27.04
N PRO A 94 21.04 -7.56 -27.77
CA PRO A 94 22.47 -7.56 -28.03
C PRO A 94 23.25 -7.32 -26.73
N VAL A 95 24.27 -8.15 -26.48
CA VAL A 95 25.11 -8.06 -25.28
C VAL A 95 26.44 -7.40 -25.65
N PRO A 96 26.75 -6.21 -25.10
CA PRO A 96 28.02 -5.53 -25.39
C PRO A 96 29.22 -6.40 -24.99
N ALA A 97 30.23 -6.49 -25.87
CA ALA A 97 31.41 -7.32 -25.64
C ALA A 97 32.33 -6.80 -24.52
N ASP A 98 32.28 -5.49 -24.25
CA ASP A 98 33.11 -4.77 -23.29
C ASP A 98 32.61 -4.92 -21.85
N THR A 99 31.31 -4.72 -21.64
CA THR A 99 30.68 -4.71 -20.32
C THR A 99 29.98 -6.01 -19.98
N ALA A 100 29.56 -6.79 -20.99
CA ALA A 100 28.83 -8.04 -20.83
C ALA A 100 27.62 -7.93 -19.88
N SER A 101 26.92 -6.80 -19.92
CA SER A 101 25.80 -6.45 -19.03
C SER A 101 24.61 -5.91 -19.82
N LEU A 102 23.40 -6.17 -19.31
CA LEU A 102 22.15 -5.69 -19.90
C LEU A 102 21.69 -4.35 -19.32
N GLY A 103 22.34 -3.85 -18.26
CA GLY A 103 21.90 -2.64 -17.56
C GLY A 103 20.58 -2.81 -16.77
N LEU A 104 20.23 -4.04 -16.40
CA LEU A 104 19.05 -4.38 -15.62
C LEU A 104 19.43 -4.62 -14.15
N THR A 105 18.58 -4.19 -13.22
CA THR A 105 18.62 -4.65 -11.82
C THR A 105 17.49 -5.64 -11.61
N LEU A 106 17.83 -6.82 -11.11
CA LEU A 106 16.93 -7.96 -11.01
C LEU A 106 16.84 -8.47 -9.58
N GLN A 107 15.68 -9.00 -9.19
CA GLN A 107 15.48 -9.69 -7.92
C GLN A 107 14.72 -11.01 -8.14
N TRP A 108 15.20 -12.10 -7.55
CA TRP A 108 14.47 -13.36 -7.58
C TRP A 108 13.21 -13.25 -6.73
N THR A 109 12.04 -13.39 -7.36
CA THR A 109 10.76 -13.09 -6.73
C THR A 109 9.70 -14.07 -7.22
N PRO A 110 8.80 -14.56 -6.35
CA PRO A 110 7.63 -15.31 -6.81
C PRO A 110 6.78 -14.48 -7.76
N ILE A 111 6.31 -15.08 -8.86
CA ILE A 111 5.42 -14.39 -9.80
C ILE A 111 4.08 -14.03 -9.13
N SER A 112 3.67 -14.80 -8.11
CA SER A 112 2.46 -14.51 -7.35
C SER A 112 2.46 -13.16 -6.63
N VAL A 113 3.62 -12.52 -6.43
CA VAL A 113 3.70 -11.18 -5.81
C VAL A 113 2.86 -10.14 -6.56
N VAL A 114 2.65 -10.32 -7.86
CA VAL A 114 1.79 -9.43 -8.67
C VAL A 114 0.34 -9.33 -8.19
N SER A 115 -0.16 -10.28 -7.40
CA SER A 115 -1.52 -10.21 -6.85
C SER A 115 -1.63 -9.30 -5.64
N ASN A 116 -0.51 -8.90 -5.03
CA ASN A 116 -0.48 -8.21 -3.75
C ASN A 116 0.05 -6.78 -3.98
N ILE A 117 -0.85 -5.93 -4.49
CA ILE A 117 -0.58 -4.51 -4.76
C ILE A 117 -1.59 -3.70 -3.96
N TRP A 118 -1.12 -2.72 -3.20
CA TRP A 118 -1.96 -1.82 -2.42
C TRP A 118 -1.98 -0.43 -3.05
N HIS A 119 -3.16 0.10 -3.27
CA HIS A 119 -3.34 1.45 -3.80
C HIS A 119 -3.36 2.46 -2.64
N VAL A 120 -2.50 3.49 -2.72
CA VAL A 120 -2.53 4.59 -1.75
C VAL A 120 -3.75 5.45 -2.05
N LEU A 121 -4.64 5.60 -1.07
CA LEU A 121 -5.84 6.41 -1.16
C LEU A 121 -5.58 7.78 -0.51
N ASP A 122 -6.37 8.18 0.47
CA ASP A 122 -6.17 9.43 1.20
C ASP A 122 -4.95 9.33 2.14
N VAL A 123 -4.12 10.37 2.10
CA VAL A 123 -2.96 10.53 2.98
C VAL A 123 -3.22 11.73 3.91
N PRO A 124 -3.44 11.52 5.22
CA PRO A 124 -3.66 12.62 6.15
C PRO A 124 -2.39 13.47 6.35
N ALA A 125 -2.56 14.79 6.47
CA ALA A 125 -1.45 15.71 6.72
C ALA A 125 -0.74 15.39 8.05
N ASN A 126 0.59 15.45 8.07
CA ASN A 126 1.48 15.08 9.17
C ASN A 126 1.39 13.61 9.60
N SER A 127 0.83 12.74 8.77
CA SER A 127 0.87 11.28 9.00
C SER A 127 2.25 10.69 8.64
N PRO A 128 2.57 9.46 9.08
CA PRO A 128 3.77 8.76 8.63
C PRO A 128 3.88 8.64 7.10
N ALA A 129 2.75 8.46 6.41
CA ALA A 129 2.68 8.36 4.96
C ALA A 129 2.96 9.72 4.28
N ASP A 130 2.44 10.82 4.84
CA ASP A 130 2.72 12.19 4.38
C ASP A 130 4.18 12.56 4.59
N ALA A 131 4.74 12.25 5.77
CA ALA A 131 6.15 12.46 6.08
C ALA A 131 7.09 11.64 5.20
N ALA A 132 6.64 10.45 4.77
CA ALA A 132 7.34 9.63 3.80
C ALA A 132 7.18 10.17 2.35
N GLY A 133 6.21 11.03 2.07
CA GLY A 133 5.96 11.57 0.73
C GLY A 133 5.15 10.64 -0.17
N LEU A 134 4.34 9.73 0.40
CA LEU A 134 3.39 8.94 -0.37
C LEU A 134 2.32 9.86 -0.98
N LEU A 135 2.11 9.71 -2.29
CA LEU A 135 1.16 10.52 -3.03
C LEU A 135 -0.21 9.83 -3.08
N PRO A 136 -1.28 10.52 -2.64
CA PRO A 136 -2.62 9.96 -2.66
C PRO A 136 -3.08 9.68 -4.09
N TYR A 137 -3.73 8.55 -4.31
CA TYR A 137 -4.29 8.08 -5.58
C TYR A 137 -3.30 7.76 -6.70
N SER A 138 -2.06 8.24 -6.63
CA SER A 138 -1.05 8.07 -7.68
C SER A 138 -0.03 6.98 -7.36
N ASP A 139 0.17 6.69 -6.07
CA ASP A 139 1.12 5.68 -5.59
C ASP A 139 0.46 4.32 -5.37
N TYR A 140 1.20 3.28 -5.76
CA TYR A 140 0.88 1.87 -5.55
C TYR A 140 2.02 1.24 -4.78
N ILE A 141 1.75 0.70 -3.59
CA ILE A 141 2.70 -0.08 -2.82
C ILE A 141 2.74 -1.48 -3.42
N LEU A 142 3.94 -1.83 -3.84
CA LEU A 142 4.24 -3.00 -4.63
C LEU A 142 4.76 -4.16 -3.77
N GLY A 143 5.34 -3.83 -2.62
CA GLY A 143 5.93 -4.78 -1.69
C GLY A 143 7.01 -4.15 -0.84
N THR A 144 7.87 -4.98 -0.25
CA THR A 144 8.98 -4.57 0.61
C THR A 144 10.24 -5.38 0.29
N PRO A 145 11.44 -4.83 0.46
CA PRO A 145 12.67 -5.63 0.43
C PRO A 145 12.76 -6.66 1.57
N GLU A 146 11.93 -6.58 2.61
CA GLU A 146 12.00 -7.47 3.77
C GLU A 146 11.41 -8.87 3.53
N GLY A 147 10.65 -9.05 2.45
CA GLY A 147 10.08 -10.34 2.12
C GLY A 147 8.79 -10.23 1.30
N VAL A 148 8.15 -11.39 1.14
CA VAL A 148 6.89 -11.51 0.41
C VAL A 148 5.73 -11.20 1.35
N LEU A 149 4.90 -10.22 0.97
CA LEU A 149 3.65 -9.92 1.65
C LEU A 149 2.56 -10.88 1.17
N HIS A 150 1.78 -11.43 2.10
CA HIS A 150 0.78 -12.45 1.80
C HIS A 150 -0.63 -11.94 2.08
N GLY A 151 -1.52 -12.08 1.09
CA GLY A 151 -2.93 -11.71 1.23
C GLY A 151 -3.17 -10.22 1.41
N GLU A 152 -4.42 -9.85 1.67
CA GLU A 152 -4.86 -8.46 1.84
C GLU A 152 -4.25 -7.80 3.09
N GLY A 153 -4.11 -8.56 4.18
CA GLY A 153 -3.59 -8.08 5.47
C GLY A 153 -2.07 -7.97 5.57
N GLY A 154 -1.31 -8.47 4.58
CA GLY A 154 0.15 -8.56 4.68
C GLY A 154 0.84 -7.21 4.83
N LEU A 155 0.32 -6.14 4.23
CA LEU A 155 0.85 -4.78 4.42
C LEU A 155 0.56 -4.25 5.84
N SER A 156 -0.63 -4.52 6.38
CA SER A 156 -1.00 -4.08 7.73
C SER A 156 -0.12 -4.72 8.79
N GLU A 157 0.07 -6.05 8.70
CA GLU A 157 0.96 -6.80 9.61
C GLU A 157 2.39 -6.27 9.56
N LEU A 158 2.91 -6.03 8.34
CA LEU A 158 4.25 -5.45 8.16
C LEU A 158 4.38 -4.08 8.82
N VAL A 159 3.38 -3.22 8.68
CA VAL A 159 3.37 -1.88 9.28
C VAL A 159 3.34 -1.95 10.80
N GLU A 160 2.54 -2.86 11.37
CA GLU A 160 2.47 -3.08 12.82
C GLU A 160 3.82 -3.56 13.40
N ASP A 161 4.48 -4.50 12.72
CA ASP A 161 5.80 -5.01 13.11
C ASP A 161 6.91 -3.95 13.03
N HIS A 162 6.67 -2.86 12.28
CA HIS A 162 7.59 -1.76 12.08
C HIS A 162 7.25 -0.51 12.89
N ILE A 163 6.37 -0.61 13.90
CA ILE A 163 6.10 0.52 14.79
C ILE A 163 7.40 0.99 15.48
N GLY A 164 7.67 2.29 15.39
CA GLY A 164 8.87 2.92 15.93
C GLY A 164 10.16 2.62 15.17
N ARG A 165 10.09 1.97 14.00
CA ARG A 165 11.23 1.62 13.17
C ARG A 165 11.02 2.07 11.73
N PRO A 166 12.09 2.36 10.97
CA PRO A 166 11.95 2.64 9.56
C PRO A 166 11.52 1.38 8.79
N LEU A 167 10.43 1.49 8.03
CA LEU A 167 10.02 0.49 7.05
C LEU A 167 10.41 0.96 5.65
N ARG A 168 10.86 0.04 4.79
CA ARG A 168 11.11 0.34 3.37
C ARG A 168 10.05 -0.33 2.50
N LEU A 169 9.58 0.39 1.48
CA LEU A 169 8.54 -0.06 0.57
C LEU A 169 8.97 0.18 -0.88
N TYR A 170 8.66 -0.77 -1.75
CA TYR A 170 8.68 -0.51 -3.18
C TYR A 170 7.37 0.17 -3.56
N VAL A 171 7.47 1.35 -4.17
CA VAL A 171 6.31 2.14 -4.59
C VAL A 171 6.43 2.46 -6.07
N TYR A 172 5.34 2.21 -6.79
CA TYR A 172 5.16 2.61 -8.17
C TYR A 172 4.29 3.85 -8.20
N ASN A 173 4.76 4.89 -8.88
CA ASN A 173 3.94 6.05 -9.14
C ASN A 173 3.44 6.03 -10.59
N ASN A 174 2.12 6.08 -10.76
CA ASN A 174 1.49 5.98 -12.07
C ASN A 174 1.63 7.27 -12.91
N GLU A 175 1.82 8.44 -12.29
CA GLU A 175 1.98 9.70 -13.03
C GLU A 175 3.36 9.81 -13.69
N TYR A 176 4.39 9.26 -13.03
CA TYR A 176 5.76 9.36 -13.52
C TYR A 176 6.25 8.10 -14.26
N ASN A 177 5.49 6.99 -14.27
CA ASN A 177 5.94 5.68 -14.79
C ASN A 177 7.31 5.24 -14.24
N VAL A 178 7.65 5.70 -13.04
CA VAL A 178 8.89 5.33 -12.36
C VAL A 178 8.49 4.56 -11.12
N THR A 179 9.27 3.55 -10.80
CA THR A 179 9.48 3.13 -9.42
C THR A 179 10.61 4.00 -8.88
N PRO A 180 10.34 5.12 -8.18
CA PRO A 180 11.40 5.69 -7.37
C PRO A 180 11.84 4.57 -6.44
N SER A 181 13.15 4.28 -6.40
CA SER A 181 13.75 3.48 -5.34
C SER A 181 13.54 4.26 -4.05
N ALA A 182 12.34 4.15 -3.52
CA ALA A 182 11.91 4.96 -2.44
C ALA A 182 12.27 4.20 -1.19
N ASP A 183 13.45 4.53 -0.68
CA ASP A 183 13.72 4.45 0.75
C ASP A 183 12.75 5.42 1.47
N PHE A 184 11.45 5.15 1.37
CA PHE A 184 10.41 5.80 2.15
C PHE A 184 10.52 5.24 3.55
N LEU A 185 11.49 5.75 4.32
CA LEU A 185 11.64 5.48 5.74
C LEU A 185 10.33 5.88 6.42
N VAL A 186 9.43 4.93 6.65
CA VAL A 186 8.18 5.19 7.37
C VAL A 186 8.54 5.50 8.83
N PRO A 187 8.22 6.69 9.38
CA PRO A 187 8.26 6.93 10.80
C PRO A 187 6.91 6.52 11.40
N ALA A 188 6.75 5.28 11.82
CA ALA A 188 5.56 4.88 12.58
C ALA A 188 5.68 5.36 14.04
N GLN A 189 5.23 6.58 14.32
CA GLN A 189 4.86 6.98 15.68
C GLN A 189 3.35 6.78 15.87
N MET A 190 2.96 5.59 16.30
CA MET A 190 1.71 5.43 17.07
C MET A 190 2.01 5.77 18.52
N VAL A 191 2.14 7.06 18.80
CA VAL A 191 1.91 7.54 20.16
C VAL A 191 0.41 7.80 20.25
N ASP A 192 -0.21 7.17 21.24
CA ASP A 192 -1.51 7.56 21.77
C ASP A 192 -1.57 9.09 21.80
N ALA A 193 -2.68 9.68 21.33
CA ALA A 193 -2.85 11.12 21.26
C ALA A 193 -2.98 11.71 22.68
N GLN A 194 -1.88 11.71 23.43
CA GLN A 194 -1.76 12.46 24.66
C GLN A 194 -1.34 13.89 24.30
N ALA A 195 -2.37 14.73 24.17
CA ALA A 195 -2.37 16.19 24.29
C ALA A 195 -1.09 16.94 23.86
N ALA A 196 -1.19 17.67 22.75
CA ALA A 196 -0.18 18.62 22.28
C ALA A 196 0.36 19.54 23.41
N PRO A 197 1.68 19.78 23.50
CA PRO A 197 2.21 20.81 24.37
C PRO A 197 1.92 22.17 23.75
N VAL A 198 1.00 22.92 24.36
CA VAL A 198 0.78 24.33 24.05
C VAL A 198 2.05 25.13 24.33
N SER A 199 2.51 25.84 23.31
CA SER A 199 3.62 26.78 23.35
C SER A 199 3.37 27.89 24.37
N ALA A 200 4.32 28.09 25.28
CA ALA A 200 4.28 29.20 26.24
C ALA A 200 4.58 30.54 25.54
N PRO A 201 3.83 31.62 25.81
CA PRO A 201 4.11 32.96 25.27
C PRO A 201 5.32 33.61 25.99
N PRO A 202 5.95 34.63 25.37
CA PRO A 202 7.24 35.16 25.85
C PRO A 202 7.10 35.89 27.18
N ARG A 203 8.08 35.66 28.06
CA ARG A 203 8.18 36.18 29.42
C ARG A 203 8.46 37.69 29.39
N SER A 204 7.50 38.51 29.82
CA SER A 204 7.71 39.94 30.08
C SER A 204 8.41 40.14 31.44
N LYS A 205 9.39 41.05 31.46
CA LYS A 205 10.20 41.40 32.64
C LYS A 205 9.32 42.00 33.75
N LYS A 206 9.38 41.45 34.98
CA LYS A 206 8.92 42.18 36.16
C LYS A 206 9.66 41.81 37.46
N LYS A 207 10.52 42.77 37.84
CA LYS A 207 10.75 43.37 39.17
C LYS A 207 10.68 42.44 40.39
N GLU A 208 11.85 42.24 41.00
CA GLU A 208 12.07 41.60 42.31
C GLU A 208 11.28 42.29 43.43
N ARG A 209 10.70 41.47 44.32
CA ARG A 209 10.35 41.83 45.70
C ARG A 209 10.48 40.59 46.60
N PRO A 210 10.82 40.76 47.88
CA PRO A 210 11.56 39.76 48.65
C PRO A 210 10.66 38.71 49.29
N GLN A 211 11.36 37.61 49.59
CA GLN A 211 10.96 36.35 50.19
C GLN A 211 10.34 36.53 51.59
N HIS A 212 9.10 36.07 51.75
CA HIS A 212 8.55 35.67 53.04
C HIS A 212 7.84 34.32 52.85
N GLY A 213 8.22 33.35 53.68
CA GLY A 213 7.76 31.97 53.57
C GLY A 213 6.27 31.82 53.88
N ALA A 214 5.64 30.86 53.19
CA ALA A 214 4.40 30.24 53.62
C ALA A 214 4.29 28.83 53.01
N PRO A 215 3.81 27.83 53.77
CA PRO A 215 3.32 26.58 53.20
C PRO A 215 2.02 26.89 52.45
N ASN A 216 1.66 26.08 51.45
CA ASN A 216 0.39 26.15 50.69
C ASN A 216 0.43 26.91 49.35
N LEU A 217 1.59 26.96 48.68
CA LEU A 217 1.70 27.37 47.27
C LEU A 217 0.75 26.56 46.35
N MET A 218 0.52 25.28 46.67
CA MET A 218 -0.34 24.40 45.87
C MET A 218 -1.83 24.73 46.01
N ASP A 219 -2.27 25.13 47.21
CA ASP A 219 -3.68 25.49 47.46
C ASP A 219 -4.03 26.83 46.82
N ASP A 220 -3.11 27.80 46.87
CA ASP A 220 -3.27 29.09 46.22
C ASP A 220 -3.33 28.92 44.69
N TYR A 221 -2.51 28.03 44.13
CA TYR A 221 -2.56 27.68 42.72
C TYR A 221 -3.90 27.01 42.33
N PHE A 222 -4.40 26.08 43.14
CA PHE A 222 -5.68 25.42 42.89
C PHE A 222 -6.85 26.41 42.91
N LYS A 223 -6.90 27.31 43.89
CA LYS A 223 -7.95 28.34 43.97
C LYS A 223 -7.90 29.32 42.80
N GLU A 224 -6.69 29.68 42.35
CA GLU A 224 -6.52 30.58 41.20
C GLU A 224 -7.00 29.92 39.90
N GLN A 225 -6.67 28.64 39.68
CA GLN A 225 -7.13 27.89 38.51
C GLN A 225 -8.66 27.70 38.51
N GLU A 226 -9.26 27.38 39.64
CA GLU A 226 -10.72 27.23 39.77
C GLU A 226 -11.44 28.54 39.48
N LYS A 227 -10.93 29.67 40.00
CA LYS A 227 -11.50 30.99 39.75
C LYS A 227 -11.39 31.39 38.27
N LYS A 228 -10.26 31.08 37.64
CA LYS A 228 -10.03 31.36 36.21
C LYS A 228 -10.92 30.51 35.31
N SER A 229 -11.16 29.25 35.67
CA SER A 229 -12.14 28.38 35.00
C SER A 229 -13.55 28.96 35.15
N ARG A 230 -13.91 29.46 36.32
CA ARG A 230 -15.24 30.03 36.61
C ARG A 230 -15.51 31.35 35.87
N GLU A 231 -14.48 32.17 35.69
CA GLU A 231 -14.56 33.42 34.93
C GLU A 231 -14.65 33.16 33.41
N LEU A 232 -13.97 32.13 32.90
CA LEU A 232 -14.09 31.71 31.50
C LEU A 232 -15.46 31.11 31.19
N ASP A 233 -16.08 30.42 32.16
CA ASP A 233 -17.34 29.71 31.96
C ASP A 233 -18.60 30.58 32.16
N ASN A 234 -18.43 31.86 32.55
CA ASN A 234 -19.44 32.93 32.61
C ASN A 234 -20.91 32.50 32.87
N ALA A 235 -21.12 31.59 33.83
CA ALA A 235 -22.43 31.12 34.26
C ALA A 235 -22.88 31.91 35.49
N PRO A 236 -24.05 32.56 35.49
CA PRO A 236 -24.53 33.27 36.68
C PRO A 236 -24.80 32.27 37.81
N SER A 237 -24.28 32.57 38.99
CA SER A 237 -24.54 31.79 40.21
C SER A 237 -26.00 31.93 40.65
N GLY A 238 -26.84 30.98 40.24
CA GLY A 238 -28.22 30.84 40.71
C GLY A 238 -28.32 29.75 41.78
N ARG A 239 -28.19 30.14 43.05
CA ARG A 239 -28.64 29.30 44.18
C ARG A 239 -30.18 29.35 44.18
N ASN A 240 -30.82 28.19 44.15
CA ASN A 240 -32.27 27.91 44.10
C ASN A 240 -32.96 27.87 42.73
N SER A 241 -32.85 26.72 42.05
CA SER A 241 -33.94 26.16 41.26
C SER A 241 -33.87 24.62 41.34
N PRO A 242 -34.98 23.89 41.63
CA PRO A 242 -34.95 22.45 41.65
C PRO A 242 -34.72 21.93 40.23
N LEU A 243 -33.86 20.92 40.09
CA LEU A 243 -33.71 20.17 38.84
C LEU A 243 -35.09 19.63 38.42
N PRO A 244 -35.48 19.74 37.13
CA PRO A 244 -36.71 19.12 36.66
C PRO A 244 -36.61 17.60 36.86
N PRO A 245 -37.67 16.93 37.35
CA PRO A 245 -37.64 15.49 37.57
C PRO A 245 -37.48 14.75 36.22
N PRO A 246 -36.84 13.57 36.23
CA PRO A 246 -36.68 12.75 35.03
C PRO A 246 -38.05 12.38 34.44
N PRO A 247 -38.18 12.29 33.10
CA PRO A 247 -39.44 11.88 32.48
C PRO A 247 -39.83 10.49 33.00
N LYS A 248 -41.02 10.42 33.61
CA LYS A 248 -41.59 9.17 34.10
C LYS A 248 -41.81 8.24 32.91
N GLY A 249 -41.10 7.11 32.90
CA GLY A 249 -41.40 5.98 32.02
C GLY A 249 -42.85 5.55 32.19
N GLY A 250 -43.63 5.66 31.12
CA GLY A 250 -44.96 5.08 30.97
C GLY A 250 -44.90 3.81 30.12
N PRO A 251 -45.76 2.81 30.39
CA PRO A 251 -45.62 1.45 29.89
C PRO A 251 -45.88 1.32 28.38
N PRO A 252 -45.31 0.31 27.70
CA PRO A 252 -45.52 0.11 26.27
C PRO A 252 -46.94 -0.39 26.02
N ARG A 253 -47.76 0.43 25.36
CA ARG A 253 -49.01 0.00 24.74
C ARG A 253 -48.77 -0.21 23.25
N GLY A 254 -49.02 -1.43 22.79
CA GLY A 254 -49.22 -1.74 21.37
C GLY A 254 -48.29 -2.84 20.86
N GLY A 255 -48.70 -4.09 21.04
CA GLY A 255 -48.06 -5.22 20.38
C GLY A 255 -48.30 -5.19 18.86
N PRO A 256 -47.36 -5.75 18.06
CA PRO A 256 -47.55 -5.89 16.63
C PRO A 256 -48.47 -7.08 16.29
N PRO A 257 -49.37 -6.97 15.30
CA PRO A 257 -50.19 -8.09 14.87
C PRO A 257 -49.35 -9.11 14.08
N ARG A 258 -49.67 -10.38 14.35
CA ARG A 258 -49.19 -11.62 13.73
C ARG A 258 -49.08 -11.53 12.20
N ALA A 259 -47.89 -11.81 11.65
CA ALA A 259 -47.71 -12.20 10.26
C ALA A 259 -48.22 -13.64 10.06
N GLY A 260 -49.27 -13.78 9.27
CA GLY A 260 -49.78 -15.07 8.79
C GLY A 260 -49.01 -15.51 7.54
N SER A 261 -48.55 -16.75 7.59
CA SER A 261 -47.98 -17.53 6.49
C SER A 261 -49.05 -18.02 5.52
N THR A 262 -48.85 -17.84 4.20
CA THR A 262 -49.40 -18.75 3.16
C THR A 262 -48.56 -18.66 1.86
N PRO A 263 -48.42 -19.77 1.10
CA PRO A 263 -47.42 -19.95 0.02
C PRO A 263 -47.91 -19.56 -1.40
N PRO A 264 -47.04 -19.58 -2.42
CA PRO A 264 -47.34 -19.08 -3.76
C PRO A 264 -48.20 -20.05 -4.59
N LYS A 265 -49.10 -19.50 -5.41
CA LYS A 265 -49.85 -20.23 -6.45
C LYS A 265 -49.20 -20.03 -7.82
N GLU A 266 -48.87 -21.15 -8.44
CA GLU A 266 -48.63 -21.30 -9.88
C GLU A 266 -49.87 -20.90 -10.69
N GLN A 267 -49.64 -20.27 -11.85
CA GLN A 267 -50.62 -20.11 -12.92
C GLN A 267 -50.07 -20.80 -14.17
N GLU A 268 -50.65 -21.95 -14.51
CA GLU A 268 -50.75 -22.46 -15.88
C GLU A 268 -51.99 -21.82 -16.54
N ALA A 269 -51.81 -21.36 -17.79
CA ALA A 269 -52.83 -21.24 -18.84
C ALA A 269 -52.03 -21.09 -20.15
N GLU A 270 -51.89 -22.19 -20.88
CA GLU A 270 -52.68 -22.56 -22.07
C GLU A 270 -52.03 -22.04 -23.37
#